data_AF-A0A9P6PHX9-F1
#
_entry.id   AF-A0A9P6PHX9-F1
#
_cell.length_a   1.000
_cell.length_b   1.000
_cell.length_c   1.000
_cell.angle_alpha   90.00
_cell.angle_beta   90.00
_cell.angle_gamma   90.00
#
_symmetry.space_group_name_H-M   'P 1'
#
loop_
_entity.id
_entity.type
_entity.pdbx_description
1 polymer ?
#
loop_
_entity_poly.entity_id
_entity_poly.type
_entity_poly.pdbx_seq_one_letter_code
_entity_poly.pdbx_strand_id
1 'polypeptide(L)'
;DMATEMSTINFVGVDISPIYPTAIYPRNCNFYNEDFLQGVSQPDNTFDVAYQRNLACGFTFEQWEQAMKEAFRILKPGGYYECVESDVTVQNAGPQTTQVFEHMRMSMASRNVDPSIIGQLWKQNVFSILETVRPLLATAASISEAEVQAIVQMMHQETIDFKSHQVIYVVWGRKPEQST
;
A
#
# COMPACT_ATOMS: atom_id res chain seq x y z
N ASP A 1 -17.82 2.51 -2.16
CA ASP A 1 -16.75 2.19 -1.18
C ASP A 1 -17.31 1.13 -0.24
N MET A 2 -16.52 0.11 0.11
CA MET A 2 -17.02 -1.15 0.68
C MET A 2 -17.86 -0.93 1.95
N ALA A 3 -17.40 -0.06 2.85
CA ALA A 3 -18.11 0.21 4.10
C ALA A 3 -19.48 0.87 3.89
N THR A 4 -19.63 1.69 2.85
CA THR A 4 -20.91 2.33 2.50
C THR A 4 -21.89 1.32 1.91
N GLU A 5 -21.40 0.36 1.13
CA GLU A 5 -22.23 -0.64 0.44
C GLU A 5 -22.58 -1.83 1.35
N MET A 6 -21.72 -2.16 2.31
CA MET A 6 -21.85 -3.31 3.20
C MET A 6 -22.13 -2.87 4.65
N SER A 7 -23.27 -2.21 4.87
CA SER A 7 -23.61 -1.60 6.18
C SER A 7 -23.77 -2.60 7.34
N THR A 8 -23.86 -3.89 7.06
CA THR A 8 -23.95 -4.97 8.06
C THR A 8 -22.57 -5.49 8.49
N ILE A 9 -21.50 -5.09 7.81
CA ILE A 9 -20.13 -5.50 8.11
C ILE A 9 -19.46 -4.38 8.90
N ASN A 10 -18.76 -4.74 9.97
CA ASN A 10 -17.94 -3.80 10.72
C ASN A 10 -16.52 -3.79 10.18
N PHE A 11 -15.99 -2.60 9.93
CA PHE A 11 -14.65 -2.36 9.41
C PHE A 11 -13.79 -1.73 10.52
N VAL A 12 -12.57 -2.24 10.65
CA VAL A 12 -11.54 -1.67 11.51
C VAL A 12 -10.35 -1.33 10.64
N GLY A 13 -9.97 -0.05 10.61
CA GLY A 13 -8.78 0.43 9.94
C GLY A 13 -7.67 0.74 10.94
N VAL A 14 -6.45 0.39 10.61
CA VAL A 14 -5.25 0.69 11.40
C VAL A 14 -4.23 1.35 10.50
N ASP A 15 -3.64 2.46 10.94
CA ASP A 15 -2.54 3.13 10.25
C ASP A 15 -1.63 3.83 11.26
N ILE A 16 -0.31 3.78 11.03
CA ILE A 16 0.68 4.48 11.86
C ILE A 16 0.52 6.01 11.78
N SER A 17 -0.12 6.51 10.73
CA SER A 17 -0.42 7.92 10.52
C SER A 17 -1.94 8.17 10.59
N PRO A 18 -2.40 9.28 11.21
CA PRO A 18 -3.81 9.62 11.29
C PRO A 18 -4.34 10.25 9.98
N ILE A 19 -4.15 9.56 8.85
CA ILE A 19 -4.51 10.02 7.49
C ILE A 19 -5.90 9.55 7.02
N TYR A 20 -6.64 8.86 7.88
CA TYR A 20 -8.01 8.44 7.61
C TYR A 20 -9.02 9.60 7.74
N PRO A 21 -10.20 9.51 7.11
CA PRO A 21 -11.22 10.55 7.21
C PRO A 21 -11.63 10.79 8.66
N THR A 22 -11.53 12.03 9.14
CA THR A 22 -11.90 12.39 10.52
C THR A 22 -13.29 13.05 10.63
N ALA A 23 -13.80 13.58 9.52
CA ALA A 23 -15.05 14.35 9.51
C ALA A 23 -16.28 13.53 9.09
N ILE A 24 -16.14 12.71 8.04
CA ILE A 24 -17.27 11.97 7.46
C ILE A 24 -16.79 10.57 7.03
N TYR A 25 -17.29 9.54 7.71
CA TYR A 25 -17.11 8.14 7.34
C TYR A 25 -18.32 7.29 7.82
N PRO A 26 -18.58 6.11 7.23
CA PRO A 26 -19.67 5.24 7.63
C PRO A 26 -19.61 4.82 9.11
N ARG A 27 -20.77 4.68 9.77
CA ARG A 27 -20.86 4.34 11.21
C ARG A 27 -20.31 2.95 11.57
N ASN A 28 -20.19 2.08 10.57
CA ASN A 28 -19.62 0.75 10.69
C ASN A 28 -18.09 0.74 10.52
N CYS A 29 -17.42 1.90 10.47
CA CYS A 29 -15.97 2.00 10.47
C CYS A 29 -15.44 2.52 11.81
N ASN A 30 -14.37 1.90 12.30
CA ASN A 30 -13.56 2.40 13.40
C ASN A 30 -12.08 2.46 12.96
N PHE A 31 -11.38 3.53 13.34
CA PHE A 31 -9.98 3.74 12.97
C PHE A 31 -9.10 3.86 14.21
N TYR A 32 -7.92 3.25 14.15
CA TYR A 32 -6.93 3.27 15.22
C TYR A 32 -5.58 3.73 14.66
N ASN A 33 -4.95 4.68 15.36
CA ASN A 33 -3.62 5.13 15.03
C ASN A 33 -2.59 4.27 15.75
N GLU A 34 -2.22 3.15 15.13
CA GLU A 34 -1.33 2.14 15.71
C GLU A 34 -0.30 1.69 14.65
N ASP A 35 0.90 1.34 15.10
CA ASP A 35 1.89 0.70 14.23
C ASP A 35 1.61 -0.82 14.21
N PHE A 36 1.18 -1.31 13.05
CA PHE A 36 0.86 -2.73 12.87
C PHE A 36 2.04 -3.66 13.17
N LEU A 37 3.28 -3.19 12.99
CA LEU A 37 4.49 -3.96 13.29
C LEU A 37 4.78 -4.06 14.80
N GLN A 38 4.19 -3.18 15.62
CA GLN A 38 4.28 -3.22 17.09
C GLN A 38 3.13 -4.04 17.72
N GLY A 39 2.19 -4.51 16.89
CA GLY A 39 0.96 -5.17 17.30
C GLY A 39 -0.19 -4.19 17.50
N VAL A 40 -1.40 -4.66 17.24
CA VAL A 40 -2.64 -3.87 17.35
C VAL A 40 -3.39 -4.18 18.63
N SER A 41 -4.20 -3.22 19.10
CA SER A 41 -5.02 -3.39 20.32
C SER A 41 -6.12 -4.45 20.18
N GLN A 42 -6.37 -4.93 18.97
CA GLN A 42 -7.39 -5.92 18.69
C GLN A 42 -7.00 -7.30 19.26
N PRO A 43 -7.92 -7.99 19.96
CA PRO A 43 -7.65 -9.31 20.52
C PRO A 43 -7.38 -10.38 19.46
N ASP A 44 -6.80 -11.49 19.89
CA ASP A 44 -6.68 -12.70 19.08
C ASP A 44 -8.06 -13.17 18.61
N ASN A 45 -8.12 -13.73 17.40
CA ASN A 45 -9.33 -14.37 16.87
C ASN A 45 -10.57 -13.45 16.83
N THR A 46 -10.37 -12.19 16.45
CA THR A 46 -11.43 -11.17 16.41
C THR A 46 -12.08 -11.04 15.04
N PHE A 47 -11.30 -11.11 13.96
CA PHE A 47 -11.78 -10.79 12.62
C PHE A 47 -12.02 -12.03 11.76
N ASP A 48 -13.07 -11.97 10.93
CA ASP A 48 -13.35 -12.99 9.91
C ASP A 48 -12.45 -12.80 8.68
N VAL A 49 -12.08 -11.55 8.39
CA VAL A 49 -11.22 -11.16 7.27
C VAL A 49 -10.22 -10.11 7.73
N ALA A 50 -8.96 -10.27 7.34
CA ALA A 50 -7.90 -9.28 7.44
C ALA A 50 -7.46 -8.92 6.02
N TYR A 51 -7.50 -7.64 5.69
CA TYR A 51 -7.20 -7.14 4.36
C TYR A 51 -6.07 -6.11 4.44
N GLN A 52 -5.00 -6.35 3.69
CA GLN A 52 -3.84 -5.48 3.58
C GLN A 52 -3.61 -5.12 2.11
N ARG A 53 -3.18 -3.87 1.89
CA ARG A 53 -2.74 -3.41 0.57
C ARG A 53 -1.71 -2.30 0.67
N ASN A 54 -0.87 -2.21 -0.34
CA ASN A 54 0.04 -1.10 -0.63
C ASN A 54 1.11 -0.86 0.44
N LEU A 55 1.59 -1.90 1.11
CA LEU A 55 2.62 -1.78 2.15
C LEU A 55 4.03 -2.21 1.70
N ALA A 56 4.20 -2.63 0.44
CA ALA A 56 5.51 -2.90 -0.21
C ALA A 56 6.64 -1.96 0.17
N CYS A 57 6.33 -0.66 0.14
CA CYS A 57 7.31 0.41 0.24
C CYS A 57 7.65 0.74 1.71
N GLY A 58 6.87 0.18 2.64
CA GLY A 58 6.93 0.46 4.07
C GLY A 58 7.58 -0.66 4.89
N PHE A 59 7.62 -1.90 4.39
CA PHE A 59 8.11 -3.06 5.15
C PHE A 59 9.39 -3.65 4.53
N THR A 60 10.37 -3.96 5.38
CA THR A 60 11.47 -4.88 5.03
C THR A 60 10.97 -6.32 4.92
N PHE A 61 11.79 -7.22 4.38
CA PHE A 61 11.44 -8.64 4.28
C PHE A 61 11.08 -9.26 5.65
N GLU A 62 11.82 -8.92 6.70
CA GLU A 62 11.55 -9.42 8.05
C GLU A 62 10.26 -8.83 8.63
N GLN A 63 9.96 -7.57 8.31
CA GLN A 63 8.73 -6.90 8.75
C GLN A 63 7.49 -7.49 8.07
N TRP A 64 7.61 -7.98 6.84
CA TRP A 64 6.54 -8.74 6.18
C TRP A 64 6.15 -10.00 6.96
N GLU A 65 7.13 -10.74 7.48
CA GLU A 65 6.86 -11.91 8.32
C GLU A 65 6.14 -11.51 9.62
N GLN A 66 6.55 -10.39 10.23
CA GLN A 66 5.90 -9.85 11.43
C GLN A 66 4.46 -9.43 11.16
N ALA A 67 4.21 -8.68 10.07
CA ALA A 67 2.88 -8.26 9.66
C ALA A 67 1.97 -9.48 9.38
N MET A 68 2.47 -10.49 8.68
CA MET A 68 1.68 -11.72 8.45
C MET A 68 1.35 -12.44 9.76
N LYS A 69 2.28 -12.54 10.71
CA LYS A 69 2.01 -13.14 12.02
C LYS A 69 0.92 -12.37 12.77
N GLU A 70 0.97 -11.04 12.73
CA GLU A 70 -0.02 -10.19 13.40
C GLU A 70 -1.41 -10.30 12.74
N ALA A 71 -1.47 -10.30 11.40
CA ALA A 71 -2.70 -10.53 10.67
C ALA A 71 -3.33 -11.89 11.02
N PHE A 72 -2.52 -12.95 11.08
CA PHE A 72 -3.00 -14.28 11.49
C PHE A 72 -3.36 -14.35 12.97
N ARG A 73 -2.74 -13.58 13.86
CA ARG A 73 -3.11 -13.52 15.28
C ARG A 73 -4.55 -13.02 15.44
N ILE A 74 -4.87 -11.89 14.81
CA ILE A 74 -6.19 -11.25 14.94
C ILE A 74 -7.31 -11.95 14.17
N LEU A 75 -6.98 -12.82 13.21
CA LEU A 75 -7.96 -13.64 12.49
C LEU A 75 -8.53 -14.76 13.36
N LYS A 76 -9.84 -14.98 13.28
CA LYS A 76 -10.49 -16.19 13.82
C LYS A 76 -9.92 -17.45 13.15
N PRO A 77 -9.94 -18.62 13.82
CA PRO A 77 -9.75 -19.90 13.13
C PRO A 77 -10.73 -19.98 11.95
N GLY A 78 -10.22 -20.36 10.78
CA GLY A 78 -10.99 -20.36 9.54
C GLY A 78 -11.16 -19.00 8.85
N GLY A 79 -10.69 -17.89 9.45
CA GLY A 79 -10.71 -16.56 8.86
C GLY A 79 -9.71 -16.38 7.71
N TYR A 80 -9.92 -15.34 6.89
CA TYR A 80 -9.18 -15.11 5.65
C TYR A 80 -8.25 -13.91 5.74
N TYR A 81 -7.00 -14.09 5.33
CA TYR A 81 -6.07 -13.00 5.06
C TYR A 81 -6.02 -12.77 3.55
N GLU A 82 -6.19 -11.53 3.11
CA GLU A 82 -5.97 -11.11 1.73
C GLU A 82 -4.97 -9.95 1.70
N CYS A 83 -3.95 -10.10 0.87
CA CYS A 83 -2.86 -9.16 0.65
C CYS A 83 -2.83 -8.81 -0.84
N VAL A 84 -3.12 -7.55 -1.16
CA VAL A 84 -3.17 -7.06 -2.55
C VAL A 84 -2.03 -6.10 -2.77
N GLU A 85 -1.17 -6.51 -3.68
CA GLU A 85 0.13 -5.90 -3.80
C GLU A 85 0.60 -5.89 -5.31
N SER A 86 1.52 -5.04 -5.76
CA SER A 86 1.96 -4.70 -7.14
C SER A 86 3.47 -4.54 -7.28
N ASP A 87 4.07 -5.11 -8.32
CA ASP A 87 5.50 -4.93 -8.57
C ASP A 87 5.87 -3.44 -8.67
N VAL A 88 6.98 -3.04 -8.02
CA VAL A 88 7.55 -1.70 -8.18
C VAL A 88 7.99 -1.49 -9.63
N THR A 89 8.31 -2.56 -10.35
CA THR A 89 8.69 -2.52 -11.77
C THR A 89 7.53 -2.15 -12.67
N VAL A 90 7.67 -1.06 -13.41
CA VAL A 90 6.76 -0.69 -14.50
C VAL A 90 7.21 -1.33 -15.80
N GLN A 91 6.38 -2.22 -16.34
CA GLN A 91 6.57 -2.84 -17.65
C GLN A 91 6.27 -1.83 -18.76
N ASN A 92 7.04 -1.89 -19.86
CA ASN A 92 6.93 -0.96 -20.99
C ASN A 92 6.99 0.53 -20.57
N ALA A 93 7.78 0.86 -19.55
CA ALA A 93 7.96 2.24 -19.14
C ALA A 93 8.68 3.07 -20.21
N GLY A 94 8.24 4.31 -20.41
CA GLY A 94 9.01 5.32 -21.14
C GLY A 94 10.21 5.82 -20.30
N PRO A 95 11.15 6.56 -20.91
CA PRO A 95 12.42 6.93 -20.28
C PRO A 95 12.26 7.70 -18.95
N GLN A 96 11.30 8.62 -18.85
CA GLN A 96 11.07 9.39 -17.63
C GLN A 96 10.52 8.49 -16.52
N THR A 97 9.55 7.65 -16.86
CA THR A 97 8.97 6.67 -15.94
C THR A 97 10.03 5.70 -15.45
N THR A 98 10.87 5.16 -16.35
CA THR A 98 11.99 4.28 -15.99
C THR A 98 12.94 4.95 -15.02
N GLN A 99 13.34 6.20 -15.28
CA GLN A 99 14.27 6.92 -14.43
C GLN A 99 13.71 7.16 -13.03
N VAL A 100 12.45 7.58 -12.92
CA VAL A 100 11.79 7.82 -11.62
C VAL A 100 11.68 6.53 -10.81
N PHE A 101 11.22 5.44 -11.44
CA PHE A 101 11.08 4.16 -10.75
C PHE A 101 12.43 3.53 -10.38
N GLU A 102 13.49 3.75 -11.16
CA GLU A 102 14.84 3.31 -10.79
C GLU A 102 15.36 4.06 -9.57
N HIS A 103 15.15 5.38 -9.49
CA HIS A 103 15.51 6.14 -8.28
C HIS A 103 14.69 5.67 -7.05
N MET A 104 13.40 5.41 -7.23
CA MET A 104 12.55 4.85 -6.19
C MET A 104 13.07 3.49 -5.71
N ARG A 105 13.42 2.61 -6.66
CA ARG A 105 14.03 1.29 -6.39
C ARG A 105 15.32 1.42 -5.59
N MET A 106 16.20 2.34 -5.98
CA MET A 106 17.46 2.58 -5.27
C MET A 106 17.26 3.14 -3.85
N SER A 107 16.28 4.03 -3.67
CA SER A 107 15.89 4.56 -2.36
C SER A 107 15.24 3.52 -1.43
N MET A 108 14.56 2.51 -2.00
CA MET A 108 14.04 1.38 -1.23
C MET A 108 15.16 0.43 -0.81
N ALA A 109 16.04 0.10 -1.75
CA ALA A 109 17.19 -0.77 -1.48
C ALA A 109 18.08 -0.21 -0.36
N SER A 110 18.27 1.11 -0.29
CA SER A 110 19.04 1.74 0.81
C SER A 110 18.39 1.62 2.18
N ARG A 111 17.11 1.25 2.26
CA ARG A 111 16.35 1.04 3.51
C ARG A 111 16.10 -0.45 3.81
N ASN A 112 16.77 -1.36 3.09
CA ASN A 112 16.53 -2.82 3.15
C ASN A 112 15.06 -3.20 2.85
N VAL A 113 14.36 -2.36 2.08
CA VAL A 113 13.04 -2.66 1.54
C VAL A 113 13.25 -3.25 0.16
N ASP A 114 12.82 -4.49 -0.04
CA ASP A 114 12.96 -5.15 -1.34
C ASP A 114 11.86 -4.65 -2.29
N PRO A 115 12.24 -3.93 -3.37
CA PRO A 115 11.29 -3.38 -4.33
C PRO A 115 10.57 -4.46 -5.16
N SER A 116 11.06 -5.71 -5.17
CA SER A 116 10.36 -6.82 -5.84
C SER A 116 9.15 -7.33 -5.04
N ILE A 117 8.95 -6.84 -3.81
CA ILE A 117 7.95 -7.35 -2.86
C ILE A 117 6.75 -6.38 -2.79
N ILE A 118 6.05 -6.31 -3.91
CA ILE A 118 4.60 -6.17 -4.06
C ILE A 118 3.86 -4.98 -3.27
N GLY A 119 3.25 -4.00 -4.01
CA GLY A 119 2.43 -2.73 -3.78
C GLY A 119 0.98 -2.40 -4.39
N GLN A 120 0.59 -1.15 -4.67
CA GLN A 120 -0.39 -0.77 -5.76
C GLN A 120 -0.43 0.74 -5.87
N LEU A 121 -0.11 1.27 -7.05
CA LEU A 121 -0.41 2.65 -7.45
C LEU A 121 -0.50 2.70 -8.96
N TRP A 122 -1.68 2.58 -9.58
CA TRP A 122 -1.72 2.95 -11.00
C TRP A 122 -2.95 3.67 -11.53
N LYS A 123 -2.62 4.38 -12.61
CA LYS A 123 -3.22 5.45 -13.41
C LYS A 123 -3.75 6.69 -12.71
N GLN A 124 -4.48 6.59 -11.60
CA GLN A 124 -4.98 7.79 -10.91
C GLN A 124 -4.26 8.02 -9.59
N ASN A 125 -4.02 6.94 -8.84
CA ASN A 125 -3.44 7.04 -7.50
C ASN A 125 -1.95 7.42 -7.55
N VAL A 126 -1.17 6.90 -8.51
CA VAL A 126 0.27 7.24 -8.57
C VAL A 126 0.48 8.71 -8.89
N PHE A 127 -0.21 9.25 -9.90
CA PHE A 127 -0.07 10.65 -10.25
C PHE A 127 -0.66 11.54 -9.16
N SER A 128 -1.81 11.18 -8.59
CA SER A 128 -2.35 11.93 -7.45
C SER A 128 -1.40 11.94 -6.26
N ILE A 129 -0.70 10.83 -5.98
CA ILE A 129 0.29 10.76 -4.90
C ILE A 129 1.53 11.58 -5.24
N LEU A 130 2.10 11.41 -6.43
CA LEU A 130 3.25 12.19 -6.89
C LEU A 130 2.97 13.69 -6.84
N GLU A 131 1.74 14.09 -7.18
CA GLU A 131 1.28 15.48 -7.06
C GLU A 131 1.09 15.92 -5.60
N THR A 132 0.56 15.05 -4.74
CA THR A 132 0.38 15.33 -3.30
C THR A 132 1.72 15.48 -2.59
N VAL A 133 2.68 14.61 -2.91
CA VAL A 133 4.02 14.60 -2.30
C VAL A 133 5.04 15.43 -3.09
N ARG A 134 4.59 16.22 -4.06
CA ARG A 134 5.44 17.04 -4.94
C ARG A 134 6.47 17.88 -4.18
N PRO A 135 6.13 18.59 -3.07
CA PRO A 135 7.11 19.37 -2.33
C PRO A 135 8.23 18.51 -1.71
N LEU A 136 7.87 17.29 -1.26
CA LEU A 136 8.81 16.33 -0.71
C LEU A 136 9.74 15.80 -1.81
N LEU A 137 9.19 15.50 -2.99
CA LEU A 137 9.96 15.06 -4.15
C LEU A 137 10.93 16.13 -4.65
N ALA A 138 10.47 17.39 -4.74
CA ALA A 138 11.30 18.54 -5.11
C ALA A 138 12.50 18.68 -4.17
N THR A 139 12.24 18.61 -2.86
CA THR A 139 13.29 18.66 -1.82
C THR A 139 14.25 17.48 -1.94
N ALA A 140 13.73 16.24 -2.05
CA ALA A 140 14.55 15.04 -2.10
C ALA A 140 15.43 14.96 -3.36
N ALA A 141 14.91 15.40 -4.51
CA ALA A 141 15.62 15.41 -5.78
C ALA A 141 16.44 16.68 -6.01
N SER A 142 16.39 17.66 -5.09
CA SER A 142 17.05 18.97 -5.24
C SER A 142 16.68 19.69 -6.54
N ILE A 143 15.39 19.62 -6.92
CA ILE A 143 14.80 20.29 -8.09
C ILE A 143 13.61 21.13 -7.67
N SER A 144 13.13 22.02 -8.55
CA SER A 144 11.93 22.82 -8.29
C SER A 144 10.65 21.99 -8.40
N GLU A 145 9.58 22.42 -7.70
CA GLU A 145 8.25 21.82 -7.85
C GLU A 145 7.72 21.89 -9.29
N ALA A 146 8.09 22.94 -10.04
CA ALA A 146 7.73 23.08 -11.45
C ALA A 146 8.39 22.01 -12.32
N GLU A 147 9.65 21.66 -12.03
CA GLU A 147 10.34 20.55 -12.68
C GLU A 147 9.71 19.20 -12.32
N VAL A 148 9.33 18.98 -11.06
CA VAL A 148 8.58 17.77 -10.66
C VAL A 148 7.28 17.68 -11.44
N GLN A 149 6.53 18.77 -11.56
CA GLN A 149 5.28 18.79 -12.31
C GLN A 149 5.47 18.47 -13.80
N ALA A 150 6.51 19.02 -14.42
CA ALA A 150 6.84 18.72 -15.81
C ALA A 150 7.19 17.23 -16.00
N ILE A 151 7.96 16.65 -15.06
CA ILE A 151 8.28 15.20 -15.06
C ILE A 151 7.01 14.37 -14.94
N VAL A 152 6.11 14.71 -14.01
CA VAL A 152 4.83 14.00 -13.83
C VAL A 152 3.97 14.06 -15.09
N GLN A 153 3.91 15.20 -15.78
CA GLN A 153 3.20 15.35 -17.05
C GLN A 153 3.81 14.49 -18.16
N MET A 154 5.15 14.45 -18.27
CA MET A 154 5.84 13.58 -19.23
C MET A 154 5.56 12.10 -18.93
N MET A 155 5.66 11.68 -17.67
CA MET A 155 5.31 10.32 -17.25
C MET A 155 3.86 9.98 -17.63
N HIS A 156 2.92 10.92 -17.43
CA HIS A 156 1.53 10.71 -17.82
C HIS A 156 1.39 10.48 -19.34
N GLN A 157 2.08 11.26 -20.17
CA GLN A 157 2.09 11.05 -21.62
C GLN A 157 2.72 9.71 -22.00
N GLU A 158 3.83 9.32 -21.36
CA GLU A 158 4.48 8.03 -21.59
C GLU A 158 3.55 6.84 -21.33
N THR A 159 2.66 6.92 -20.33
CA THR A 159 1.69 5.83 -20.11
C THR A 159 0.77 5.59 -21.29
N ILE A 160 0.49 6.62 -22.09
CA ILE A 160 -0.33 6.53 -23.30
C ILE A 160 0.52 5.98 -24.44
N ASP A 161 1.71 6.54 -24.63
CA ASP A 161 2.58 6.25 -25.78
C ASP A 161 3.15 4.84 -25.72
N PHE A 162 3.64 4.42 -24.54
CA PHE A 162 4.32 3.14 -24.35
C PHE A 162 3.41 2.04 -23.82
N LYS A 163 2.17 2.37 -23.44
CA LYS A 163 1.22 1.43 -22.82
C LYS A 163 1.87 0.71 -21.64
N SER A 164 2.51 1.51 -20.77
CA SER A 164 3.13 1.05 -19.54
C SER A 164 2.13 0.22 -18.73
N HIS A 165 2.57 -0.70 -17.87
CA HIS A 165 1.68 -1.37 -16.91
C HIS A 165 2.47 -1.93 -15.73
N GLN A 166 1.78 -2.27 -14.65
CA GLN A 166 2.36 -2.98 -13.52
C GLN A 166 1.63 -4.30 -13.31
N VAL A 167 2.34 -5.29 -12.75
CA VAL A 167 1.75 -6.58 -12.36
C VAL A 167 1.23 -6.46 -10.93
N ILE A 168 -0.02 -6.88 -10.73
CA ILE A 168 -0.66 -6.95 -9.42
C ILE A 168 -0.75 -8.41 -9.00
N TYR A 169 -0.30 -8.70 -7.80
CA TYR A 169 -0.44 -9.98 -7.12
C TYR A 169 -1.50 -9.85 -6.03
N VAL A 170 -2.40 -10.83 -6.02
CA VAL A 170 -3.35 -11.03 -4.94
C VAL A 170 -2.95 -12.33 -4.27
N VAL A 171 -2.54 -12.24 -3.02
CA VAL A 171 -2.19 -13.38 -2.19
C VAL A 171 -3.25 -13.51 -1.12
N TRP A 172 -3.77 -14.71 -0.93
CA TRP A 172 -4.73 -14.98 0.12
C TRP A 172 -4.37 -16.26 0.85
N GLY A 173 -4.76 -16.34 2.12
CA GLY A 173 -4.57 -17.49 2.98
C GLY A 173 -5.70 -17.61 3.97
N ARG A 174 -5.96 -18.83 4.44
CA ARG A 174 -6.93 -19.09 5.49
C ARG A 174 -6.21 -19.52 6.76
N LYS A 175 -6.55 -18.92 7.90
CA LYS A 175 -6.04 -19.36 9.20
C LYS A 175 -6.52 -20.80 9.46
N PRO A 176 -5.62 -21.75 9.79
CA PRO A 176 -6.01 -23.11 10.10
C PRO A 176 -7.06 -23.15 11.22
N GLU A 177 -7.96 -24.12 11.15
CA GLU A 177 -8.84 -24.45 12.28
C GLU A 177 -7.97 -24.90 13.47
N GLN A 178 -8.37 -24.54 14.69
CA GLN A 178 -7.73 -25.12 15.87
C GLN A 178 -8.15 -26.59 15.96
N SER A 179 -7.18 -27.50 15.90
CA SER A 179 -7.43 -28.91 16.18
C SER A 179 -7.98 -29.04 17.60
N THR A 180 -9.21 -29.57 17.73
CA THR A 180 -9.82 -29.96 19.00
C THR A 180 -8.99 -30.99 19.76
#